data_AF-A0A3S4LID0-F1
#
_entry.id   AF-A0A3S4LID0-F1
#
_cell.length_a   1.000
_cell.length_b   1.000
_cell.length_c   1.000
_cell.angle_alpha   90.00
_cell.angle_beta   90.00
_cell.angle_gamma   90.00
#
_symmetry.space_group_name_H-M   'P 1'
#
loop_
_entity.id
_entity.type
_entity.pdbx_description
1 polymer ?
#
loop_
_entity_poly.entity_id
_entity_poly.type
_entity_poly.pdbx_seq_one_letter_code
_entity_poly.pdbx_strand_id
1 'polypeptide(L)' 'MIDELRALAVFAKTTETGSFRAAARALGLAPSVVSHHVSQLESRLGSPCCTAPPGGCR' A
#
# COMPACT_ATOMS: atom_id res chain seq x y z
N MET A 1 -2.93 16.22 3.04
CA MET A 1 -4.20 16.10 2.30
C MET A 1 -4.04 15.38 0.95
N ILE A 2 -3.19 15.82 0.01
CA ILE A 2 -2.98 15.07 -1.27
C ILE A 2 -2.24 13.72 -1.07
N ASP A 3 -1.28 13.65 -0.15
CA ASP A 3 -0.55 12.40 0.14
C ASP A 3 -1.42 11.29 0.71
N GLU A 4 -2.48 11.62 1.45
CA GLU A 4 -3.43 10.63 2.00
C GLU A 4 -4.31 10.03 0.92
N LEU A 5 -4.78 10.87 -0.02
CA LEU A 5 -5.52 10.41 -1.20
C LEU A 5 -4.66 9.49 -2.08
N ARG A 6 -3.37 9.82 -2.24
CA ARG A 6 -2.41 8.94 -2.92
C ARG A 6 -2.19 7.65 -2.14
N ALA A 7 -2.03 7.71 -0.83
CA ALA A 7 -1.84 6.53 0.00
C ALA A 7 -3.04 5.58 -0.06
N LEU A 8 -4.27 6.11 -0.07
CA LEU A 8 -5.49 5.34 -0.27
C LEU A 8 -5.58 4.72 -1.67
N ALA A 9 -5.24 5.47 -2.72
CA ALA A 9 -5.22 4.94 -4.09
C ALA A 9 -4.16 3.83 -4.28
N VAL A 10 -2.98 4.02 -3.69
CA VAL A 10 -1.92 3.02 -3.65
C VAL A 10 -2.41 1.79 -2.90
N PHE A 11 -3.01 1.97 -1.72
CA PHE A 11 -3.55 0.88 -0.91
C PHE A 11 -4.63 0.07 -1.65
N ALA A 12 -5.60 0.74 -2.27
CA ALA A 12 -6.64 0.11 -3.08
C ALA A 12 -6.06 -0.68 -4.26
N LYS A 13 -5.02 -0.16 -4.93
CA LYS A 13 -4.33 -0.92 -5.99
C LYS A 13 -3.51 -2.07 -5.45
N THR A 14 -2.89 -1.95 -4.28
CA THR A 14 -2.16 -3.06 -3.67
C THR A 14 -3.06 -4.19 -3.23
N THR A 15 -4.26 -3.90 -2.74
CA THR A 15 -5.25 -4.94 -2.40
C THR A 15 -5.87 -5.56 -3.65
N GLU A 16 -6.16 -4.79 -4.70
CA GLU A 16 -6.63 -5.33 -5.99
C GLU A 16 -5.59 -6.22 -6.69
N THR A 17 -4.31 -5.84 -6.64
CA THR A 17 -3.22 -6.58 -7.31
C THR A 17 -2.56 -7.64 -6.42
N GLY A 18 -2.86 -7.65 -5.13
CA GLY A 18 -2.24 -8.53 -4.12
C GLY A 18 -0.73 -8.33 -3.94
N SER A 19 -0.13 -7.28 -4.53
CA SER A 19 1.32 -7.07 -4.48
C SER A 19 1.73 -5.61 -4.60
N PHE A 20 2.59 -5.17 -3.67
CA PHE A 20 3.24 -3.85 -3.70
C PHE A 20 3.97 -3.56 -5.01
N ARG A 21 4.64 -4.56 -5.58
CA ARG A 21 5.38 -4.40 -6.84
C ARG A 21 4.44 -4.26 -8.04
N ALA A 22 3.31 -4.96 -8.04
CA ALA A 22 2.34 -4.88 -9.12
C ALA A 22 1.61 -3.53 -9.10
N ALA A 23 1.18 -3.06 -7.92
CA ALA A 23 0.59 -1.75 -7.75
C ALA A 23 1.56 -0.61 -8.10
N ALA A 24 2.83 -0.70 -7.69
CA ALA A 24 3.86 0.28 -8.02
C ALA A 24 4.01 0.44 -9.54
N ARG A 25 4.07 -0.67 -10.28
CA ARG A 25 4.11 -0.65 -11.75
C ARG A 25 2.84 -0.08 -12.37
N ALA A 26 1.66 -0.44 -11.84
CA ALA A 26 0.38 0.06 -12.34
C ALA A 26 0.20 1.57 -12.12
N LEU A 27 0.78 2.12 -11.06
CA LEU A 27 0.72 3.54 -10.70
C LEU A 27 1.92 4.35 -11.21
N GLY A 28 2.91 3.70 -11.84
CA GLY A 28 4.14 4.36 -12.29
C GLY A 28 5.01 4.89 -11.13
N LEU A 29 4.91 4.31 -9.94
CA LEU A 29 5.62 4.73 -8.74
C LEU A 29 6.77 3.79 -8.39
N ALA A 30 7.74 4.30 -7.65
CA ALA A 30 8.78 3.46 -7.08
C ALA A 30 8.22 2.59 -5.94
N PRO A 31 8.67 1.33 -5.79
CA PRO A 31 8.20 0.44 -4.71
C PRO A 31 8.45 1.00 -3.30
N SER A 32 9.53 1.76 -3.14
CA SER A 32 9.89 2.47 -1.91
C SER A 32 8.88 3.56 -1.55
N VAL A 33 8.34 4.28 -2.55
CA VAL A 33 7.31 5.30 -2.35
C VAL A 33 5.97 4.67 -1.98
N VAL A 34 5.63 3.55 -2.63
CA VAL A 34 4.45 2.74 -2.30
C VAL A 34 4.51 2.25 -0.85
N SER A 35 5.63 1.67 -0.44
CA SER A 35 5.82 1.22 0.94
C SER A 35 5.71 2.39 1.93
N HIS A 36 6.29 3.54 1.62
CA HIS A 36 6.20 4.72 2.48
C HIS A 36 4.76 5.21 2.67
N HIS A 37 3.98 5.30 1.59
CA HIS A 37 2.58 5.70 1.66
C HIS A 37 1.73 4.69 2.42
N VAL A 38 1.95 3.39 2.21
CA VAL A 38 1.22 2.35 2.94
C VAL A 38 1.58 2.36 4.42
N SER A 39 2.86 2.45 4.79
CA SER A 39 3.27 2.53 6.20
C SER A 39 2.72 3.78 6.89
N GLN A 40 2.63 4.90 6.19
CA GLN A 40 2.01 6.12 6.71
C GLN A 40 0.50 5.94 6.92
N LEU A 41 -0.17 5.23 6.01
CA LEU A 41 -1.58 4.87 6.14
C LEU A 41 -1.81 3.91 7.33
N GLU A 42 -1.00 2.85 7.43
CA GLU A 42 -1.03 1.87 8.53
C GLU A 42 -0.78 2.54 9.89
N SER A 43 0.19 3.46 9.96
CA SER A 43 0.48 4.22 11.19
C SER A 43 -0.69 5.11 11.63
N ARG A 44 -1.55 5.55 10.71
CA ARG A 44 -2.75 6.34 11.03
C ARG A 44 -3.95 5.48 11.38
N LEU A 45 -4.07 4.30 10.76
CA LEU A 45 -5.13 3.33 11.02
C LEU A 45 -4.85 2.46 12.24
N GLY A 46 -3.60 2.43 12.73
CA GLY A 46 -3.19 1.69 13.92
C GLY A 46 -3.12 0.16 13.72
N SER A 47 -3.22 -0.34 12.49
CA SER A 47 -3.26 -1.78 12.19
C SER A 47 -2.34 -2.13 11.01
N PRO A 48 -1.32 -3.00 11.21
CA PRO A 48 -0.50 -3.55 10.14
C PRO A 48 -1.31 -4.59 9.38
N CYS A 49 -2.16 -4.14 8.45
CA CYS A 49 -3.01 -5.03 7.66
C CYS A 49 -2.19 -5.82 6.62
N CYS A 50 -1.06 -5.29 6.16
CA CYS A 50 -0.26 -5.93 5.10
C CYS A 50 1.13 -6.42 5.52
N THR A 51 1.55 -6.25 6.78
CA THR A 51 2.92 -6.57 7.23
C THR A 51 3.07 -7.80 8.14
N ALA A 52 2.05 -8.66 8.28
CA ALA A 52 2.17 -9.95 9.00
C ALA A 52 2.10 -11.19 8.06
N PRO A 53 3.10 -12.11 8.06
CA PRO A 53 3.23 -13.27 7.13
C PRO A 53 2.55 -14.56 7.69
N PRO A 54 2.54 -15.73 7.02
CA PRO A 54 2.54 -16.07 5.59
C PRO A 54 1.15 -16.63 5.21
N GLY A 55 0.23 -15.77 4.76
CA GLY A 55 -1.15 -16.21 4.50
C GLY A 55 -1.92 -15.42 3.44
N GLY A 56 -1.31 -14.38 2.87
CA GLY A 56 -1.95 -13.52 1.88
C GLY A 56 -3.03 -12.63 2.50
N CYS A 57 -2.97 -11.34 2.22
CA CYS A 57 -4.15 -10.48 2.31
C CYS A 57 -5.17 -11.04 1.32
N ARG A 58 -6.11 -11.86 1.81
CA ARG A 58 -7.20 -12.41 1.01
C ARG A 58 -8.37 -11.44 0.98
#